data_AF-A0A8H5Z8D6-F1
#
_entry.id   AF-A0A8H5Z8D6-F1
#
_cell.length_a   1.000
_cell.length_b   1.000
_cell.length_c   1.000
_cell.angle_alpha   90.00
_cell.angle_beta   90.00
_cell.angle_gamma   90.00
#
_symmetry.space_group_name_H-M   'P 1'
#
loop_
_entity.id
_entity.type
_entity.pdbx_description
1 polymer ?
#
loop_
_entity_poly.entity_id
_entity_poly.type
_entity_poly.pdbx_seq_one_letter_code
_entity_poly.pdbx_strand_id
1 'polypeptide(L)'
;MPRQQRSIQTSCEGRISLAIASYYNNKKQSLRALAKAYDVPESTLRTQSPTSVAIRQLAKSAQLAMQSAIILTEENKKLRAEVQRQRQKQSQQRQYIASGGVLQVQRAQQLAAEAERMVMEASQSQAGERRQRAPPTCTKCHTQGHTQTSCTAQ
;
A
#
# COMPACT_ATOMS: atom_id res chain seq x y z
N MET A 1 18.29 -3.13 -61.08
CA MET A 1 18.33 -1.95 -60.17
C MET A 1 19.28 -2.21 -59.01
N PRO A 2 20.47 -1.56 -58.90
CA PRO A 2 21.18 -1.53 -57.62
C PRO A 2 22.01 -0.24 -57.36
N ARG A 3 21.44 0.96 -57.56
CA ARG A 3 22.21 2.21 -57.33
C ARG A 3 22.27 2.62 -55.85
N GLN A 4 21.23 2.32 -55.07
CA GLN A 4 21.14 2.68 -53.64
C GLN A 4 22.01 1.81 -52.70
N GLN A 5 22.26 0.53 -53.04
CA GLN A 5 23.13 -0.33 -52.23
C GLN A 5 24.60 0.12 -52.27
N ARG A 6 25.05 0.70 -53.40
CA ARG A 6 26.42 1.21 -53.53
C ARG A 6 26.68 2.44 -52.65
N SER A 7 25.71 3.36 -52.52
CA SER A 7 25.87 4.56 -51.67
C SER A 7 25.92 4.23 -50.18
N ILE A 8 25.23 3.17 -49.75
CA ILE A 8 25.28 2.67 -48.36
C ILE A 8 26.65 2.03 -48.08
N GLN A 9 27.22 1.29 -49.04
CA GLN A 9 28.56 0.69 -48.92
C GLN A 9 29.70 1.72 -48.90
N THR A 10 29.52 2.88 -49.54
CA THR A 10 30.51 3.98 -49.53
C THR A 10 30.41 4.91 -48.33
N SER A 11 29.34 4.79 -47.52
CA SER A 11 29.17 5.62 -46.31
C SER A 11 30.16 5.21 -45.21
N CYS A 12 30.59 6.17 -44.38
CA CYS A 12 31.43 5.90 -43.21
C CYS A 12 30.79 4.84 -42.29
N GLU A 13 29.49 4.96 -42.03
CA GLU A 13 28.74 4.00 -41.22
C GLU A 13 28.66 2.62 -41.88
N GLY A 14 28.47 2.57 -43.20
CA GLY A 14 28.43 1.31 -43.95
C GLY A 14 29.77 0.56 -43.91
N ARG A 15 30.89 1.29 -44.01
CA ARG A 15 32.24 0.73 -43.87
C ARG A 15 32.48 0.20 -42.46
N ILE A 16 32.03 0.92 -41.43
CA ILE A 16 32.10 0.47 -40.03
C ILE A 16 31.29 -0.83 -39.85
N SER A 17 30.03 -0.86 -40.32
CA SER A 17 29.18 -2.05 -40.21
C SER A 17 29.79 -3.26 -40.93
N LEU A 18 30.37 -3.07 -42.11
CA LEU A 18 31.01 -4.15 -42.87
C LEU A 18 32.30 -4.65 -42.20
N ALA A 19 33.09 -3.75 -41.63
CA ALA A 19 34.27 -4.11 -40.82
C ALA A 19 33.88 -4.91 -39.56
N ILE A 20 32.79 -4.53 -38.89
CA ILE A 20 32.27 -5.28 -37.74
C ILE A 20 31.74 -6.65 -38.17
N ALA A 21 30.97 -6.72 -39.27
CA ALA A 21 30.45 -7.98 -39.79
C ALA A 21 31.58 -8.96 -40.19
N SER A 22 32.63 -8.45 -40.86
CA SER A 22 33.80 -9.27 -41.20
C SER A 22 34.57 -9.75 -39.97
N TYR A 23 34.65 -8.95 -38.90
CA TYR A 23 35.18 -9.38 -37.60
C TYR A 23 34.37 -10.53 -36.97
N TYR A 24 33.03 -10.48 -37.03
CA TYR A 24 32.17 -11.57 -36.55
C TYR A 24 32.42 -12.89 -37.30
N ASN A 25 32.60 -12.81 -38.62
CA ASN A 25 32.81 -13.98 -39.47
C ASN A 25 34.21 -14.59 -39.32
N ASN A 26 35.23 -13.78 -39.00
CA ASN A 26 36.62 -14.23 -38.85
C ASN A 26 37.32 -13.60 -37.64
N LYS A 27 37.10 -14.18 -36.46
CA LYS A 27 37.65 -13.72 -35.17
C LYS A 27 39.19 -13.64 -35.09
N LYS A 28 39.91 -14.23 -36.05
CA LYS A 28 41.38 -14.24 -36.11
C LYS A 28 41.97 -12.94 -36.69
N GLN A 29 41.15 -12.10 -37.33
CA GLN A 29 41.63 -10.83 -37.88
C GLN A 29 41.75 -9.78 -36.77
N SER A 30 42.87 -9.07 -36.75
CA SER A 30 43.07 -7.98 -35.80
C SER A 30 42.21 -6.77 -36.19
N LEU A 31 41.68 -6.05 -35.19
CA LEU A 31 40.91 -4.82 -35.42
C LEU A 31 41.72 -3.78 -36.23
N ARG A 32 43.04 -3.76 -36.06
CA ARG A 32 43.96 -2.90 -36.84
C ARG A 32 43.99 -3.27 -38.32
N ALA A 33 44.02 -4.55 -38.66
CA ALA A 33 43.99 -5.00 -40.05
C ALA A 33 42.66 -4.63 -40.73
N LEU A 34 41.55 -4.80 -40.02
CA LEU A 34 40.21 -4.41 -40.48
C LEU A 34 40.07 -2.89 -40.65
N ALA A 35 40.57 -2.10 -39.69
CA ALA A 35 40.59 -0.65 -39.77
C ALA A 35 41.28 -0.17 -41.07
N LYS A 36 42.42 -0.78 -41.40
CA LYS A 36 43.17 -0.46 -42.62
C LYS A 36 42.47 -0.96 -43.89
N ALA A 37 41.85 -2.14 -43.86
CA ALA A 37 41.18 -2.73 -45.02
C ALA A 37 39.91 -1.98 -45.44
N TYR A 38 39.15 -1.47 -44.47
CA TYR A 38 37.90 -0.75 -44.69
C TYR A 38 38.05 0.79 -44.62
N ASP A 39 39.26 1.30 -44.37
CA ASP A 39 39.55 2.74 -44.21
C ASP A 39 38.67 3.41 -43.15
N VAL A 40 38.72 2.87 -41.93
CA VAL A 40 37.95 3.32 -40.75
C VAL A 40 38.90 3.53 -39.56
N PRO A 41 38.68 4.55 -38.70
CA PRO A 41 39.49 4.74 -37.50
C PRO A 41 39.50 3.51 -36.56
N GLU A 42 40.68 3.10 -36.10
CA GLU A 42 40.84 1.96 -35.18
C GLU A 42 40.10 2.20 -33.84
N SER A 43 40.08 3.44 -33.35
CA SER A 43 39.37 3.84 -32.13
C SER A 43 37.86 3.56 -32.21
N THR A 44 37.26 3.83 -33.36
CA THR A 44 35.83 3.56 -33.62
C THR A 44 35.57 2.06 -33.64
N LEU A 45 36.37 1.28 -34.37
CA LEU A 45 36.21 -0.18 -34.42
C LEU A 45 36.47 -0.85 -33.07
N ARG A 46 37.40 -0.35 -32.26
CA ARG A 46 37.61 -0.82 -30.89
C ARG A 46 36.40 -0.57 -30.00
N THR A 47 35.75 0.57 -30.16
CA THR A 47 34.59 0.95 -29.36
C THR A 47 33.35 0.16 -29.77
N GLN A 48 33.19 -0.07 -31.08
CA GLN A 48 32.07 -0.81 -31.65
C GLN A 48 32.35 -2.31 -31.84
N SER A 49 33.50 -2.79 -31.37
CA SER A 49 33.80 -4.22 -31.45
C SER A 49 32.75 -5.02 -30.68
N PRO A 50 32.43 -6.25 -31.11
CA PRO A 50 31.46 -7.08 -30.41
C PRO A 50 31.80 -7.29 -28.93
N THR A 51 33.09 -7.47 -28.64
CA THR A 51 33.62 -7.65 -27.29
C THR A 51 33.42 -6.39 -26.45
N SER A 52 33.77 -5.20 -26.96
CA SER A 52 33.60 -3.95 -26.21
C SER A 52 32.13 -3.61 -25.96
N VAL A 53 31.26 -3.89 -26.93
CA VAL A 53 29.81 -3.73 -26.78
C VAL A 53 29.29 -4.68 -25.70
N ALA A 54 29.66 -5.96 -25.75
CA ALA A 54 29.26 -6.94 -24.74
C ALA A 54 29.71 -6.52 -23.32
N ILE A 55 30.97 -6.08 -23.16
CA ILE A 55 31.49 -5.59 -21.87
C ILE A 55 30.69 -4.38 -21.38
N ARG A 56 30.38 -3.42 -22.26
CA ARG A 56 29.57 -2.24 -21.89
C ARG A 56 28.16 -2.63 -21.46
N GLN A 57 27.53 -3.58 -22.16
CA GLN A 57 26.20 -4.06 -21.79
C GLN A 57 26.23 -4.78 -20.44
N LEU A 58 27.23 -5.62 -20.18
CA LEU A 58 27.43 -6.28 -18.88
C LEU A 58 27.65 -5.26 -17.75
N ALA A 59 28.44 -4.22 -17.99
CA ALA A 59 28.63 -3.15 -17.02
C ALA A 59 27.31 -2.41 -16.75
N LYS A 60 26.52 -2.14 -17.78
CA LYS A 60 25.22 -1.48 -17.64
C LYS A 60 24.21 -2.36 -16.90
N SER A 61 24.15 -3.66 -17.19
CA SER A 61 23.27 -4.59 -16.48
C SER A 61 23.66 -4.71 -15.01
N ALA A 62 24.95 -4.73 -14.68
CA ALA A 62 25.43 -4.72 -13.30
C ALA A 62 25.02 -3.43 -12.56
N GLN A 63 25.13 -2.27 -13.20
CA GLN A 63 24.66 -1.00 -12.64
C GLN A 63 23.16 -1.01 -12.34
N LEU A 64 22.35 -1.50 -13.27
CA LEU A 64 20.90 -1.60 -13.08
C LEU A 64 20.55 -2.58 -11.94
N ALA A 65 21.22 -3.73 -11.89
CA ALA A 65 21.03 -4.70 -10.81
C ALA A 65 21.38 -4.09 -9.44
N MET A 66 22.50 -3.37 -9.34
CA MET A 66 22.86 -2.66 -8.10
C MET A 66 21.81 -1.62 -7.71
N GLN A 67 21.30 -0.85 -8.66
CA GLN A 67 20.25 0.12 -8.39
C GLN A 67 18.96 -0.54 -7.89
N SER A 68 18.54 -1.65 -8.52
CA SER A 68 17.40 -2.42 -8.05
C SER A 68 17.63 -3.01 -6.65
N ALA A 69 18.84 -3.49 -6.35
CA ALA A 69 19.17 -4.03 -5.04
C ALA A 69 19.04 -2.96 -3.95
N ILE A 70 19.50 -1.73 -4.20
CA ILE A 70 19.35 -0.61 -3.27
C ILE A 70 17.87 -0.34 -2.98
N ILE A 71 17.04 -0.23 -4.02
CA ILE A 71 15.59 0.01 -3.85
C ILE A 71 14.96 -1.13 -3.03
N LEU A 72 15.26 -2.37 -3.39
CA LEU A 72 14.74 -3.55 -2.70
C LEU A 72 15.17 -3.59 -1.24
N THR A 73 16.38 -3.15 -0.89
CA THR A 73 16.82 -3.10 0.51
C THR A 73 16.01 -2.10 1.33
N GLU A 74 15.71 -0.92 0.78
CA GLU A 74 14.92 0.10 1.45
C GLU A 74 13.45 -0.33 1.58
N GLU A 75 12.87 -0.91 0.53
CA GLU A 75 11.52 -1.45 0.56
C GLU A 75 11.39 -2.61 1.54
N ASN A 76 12.33 -3.56 1.54
CA ASN A 76 12.33 -4.67 2.50
C ASN A 76 12.44 -4.16 3.93
N LYS A 77 13.23 -3.12 4.19
CA LYS A 77 13.34 -2.50 5.51
C LYS A 77 12.01 -1.89 5.96
N LYS A 78 11.34 -1.13 5.08
CA LYS A 78 10.01 -0.56 5.35
C LYS A 78 8.98 -1.65 5.62
N LEU A 79 8.91 -2.66 4.76
CA LEU A 79 8.00 -3.79 4.90
C LEU A 79 8.23 -4.54 6.22
N ARG A 80 9.48 -4.81 6.58
CA ARG A 80 9.82 -5.47 7.86
C ARG A 80 9.40 -4.63 9.07
N ALA A 81 9.60 -3.31 9.03
CA ALA A 81 9.18 -2.40 10.10
C ALA A 81 7.65 -2.36 10.25
N GLU A 82 6.91 -2.35 9.14
CA GLU A 82 5.44 -2.40 9.16
C GLU A 82 4.91 -3.73 9.69
N VAL A 83 5.46 -4.86 9.22
CA VAL A 83 5.10 -6.19 9.72
C VAL A 83 5.39 -6.31 11.22
N GLN A 84 6.54 -5.80 11.69
CA GLN A 84 6.86 -5.81 13.12
C GLN A 84 5.87 -4.96 13.92
N ARG A 85 5.55 -3.75 13.45
CA ARG A 85 4.55 -2.88 14.09
C ARG A 85 3.18 -3.55 14.15
N GLN A 86 2.75 -4.20 13.06
CA GLN A 86 1.47 -4.90 13.01
C GLN A 86 1.44 -6.07 13.98
N ARG A 87 2.51 -6.88 14.04
CA ARG A 87 2.65 -7.97 15.02
C ARG A 87 2.64 -7.46 16.46
N GLN A 88 3.34 -6.36 16.74
CA GLN A 88 3.31 -5.72 18.06
C GLN A 88 1.89 -5.29 18.45
N LYS A 89 1.18 -4.57 17.56
CA LYS A 89 -0.21 -4.18 17.80
C LYS A 89 -1.13 -5.37 18.08
N GLN A 90 -1.01 -6.43 17.27
CA GLN A 90 -1.78 -7.67 17.47
C GLN A 90 -1.44 -8.33 18.80
N SER A 91 -0.16 -8.40 19.17
CA SER A 91 0.26 -8.99 20.46
C SER A 91 -0.25 -8.19 21.65
N GLN A 92 -0.18 -6.85 21.59
CA GLN A 92 -0.69 -5.96 22.63
C GLN A 92 -2.21 -6.06 22.75
N GLN A 93 -2.93 -6.09 21.62
CA GLN A 93 -4.38 -6.29 21.62
C GLN A 93 -4.75 -7.63 22.27
N ARG A 94 -4.06 -8.72 21.92
CA ARG A 94 -4.27 -10.04 22.53
C ARG A 94 -3.97 -10.02 24.02
N GLN A 95 -2.90 -9.37 24.45
CA GLN A 95 -2.55 -9.22 25.86
C GLN A 95 -3.60 -8.41 26.63
N TYR A 96 -4.10 -7.30 26.08
CA TYR A 96 -5.13 -6.48 26.68
C TYR A 96 -6.46 -7.23 26.86
N ILE A 97 -6.84 -8.06 25.88
CA ILE A 97 -8.01 -8.94 26.00
C ILE A 97 -7.77 -10.00 27.08
N ALA A 98 -6.59 -10.63 27.09
CA ALA A 98 -6.25 -11.68 28.06
C ALA A 98 -6.17 -11.16 29.51
N SER A 99 -5.66 -9.94 29.72
CA SER A 99 -5.56 -9.32 31.05
C SER A 99 -6.90 -8.80 31.59
N GLY A 100 -8.00 -8.96 30.83
CA GLY A 100 -9.33 -8.51 31.24
C GLY A 100 -9.54 -7.00 31.10
N GLY A 101 -8.75 -6.33 30.24
CA GLY A 101 -8.93 -4.91 29.92
C GLY A 101 -10.26 -4.60 29.23
N VAL A 102 -10.91 -5.62 28.65
CA VAL A 102 -12.28 -5.54 28.13
C VAL A 102 -13.27 -6.17 29.11
N LEU A 103 -14.49 -5.62 29.20
CA LEU A 103 -15.55 -6.18 30.05
C LEU A 103 -15.85 -7.62 29.60
N GLN A 104 -15.51 -8.60 30.45
CA GLN A 104 -15.77 -10.00 30.17
C GLN A 104 -17.28 -10.26 30.11
N VAL A 105 -17.70 -11.13 29.19
CA VAL A 105 -19.11 -11.45 28.93
C VAL A 105 -19.85 -11.85 30.21
N GLN A 106 -19.21 -12.63 31.09
CA GLN A 106 -19.82 -13.07 32.34
C GLN A 106 -20.07 -11.91 33.32
N ARG A 107 -19.15 -10.95 33.40
CA ARG A 107 -19.32 -9.74 34.23
C ARG A 107 -20.39 -8.80 33.66
N ALA A 108 -20.46 -8.70 32.33
CA ALA A 108 -21.52 -7.97 31.64
C ALA A 108 -22.90 -8.59 31.90
N GLN A 109 -23.01 -9.92 31.84
CA GLN A 109 -24.24 -10.66 32.13
C GLN A 109 -24.68 -10.47 33.59
N GLN A 110 -23.74 -10.49 34.54
CA GLN A 110 -24.05 -10.22 35.95
C GLN A 110 -24.60 -8.81 36.16
N LEU A 111 -23.97 -7.80 35.57
CA LEU A 111 -24.46 -6.41 35.63
C LEU A 111 -25.83 -6.23 34.97
N ALA A 112 -26.06 -6.91 33.83
CA ALA A 112 -27.36 -6.90 33.17
C ALA A 112 -28.43 -7.55 34.05
N ALA A 113 -28.14 -8.72 34.64
CA ALA A 113 -29.06 -9.40 35.54
C ALA A 113 -29.30 -8.59 36.84
N GLU A 114 -28.29 -7.91 37.38
CA GLU A 114 -28.44 -6.98 38.51
C GLU A 114 -29.34 -5.80 38.16
N ALA A 115 -29.18 -5.21 36.98
CA ALA A 115 -30.06 -4.14 36.51
C ALA A 115 -31.50 -4.62 36.30
N GLU A 116 -31.70 -5.81 35.74
CA GLU A 116 -33.04 -6.42 35.60
C GLU A 116 -33.69 -6.68 36.97
N ARG A 117 -32.91 -7.20 37.94
CA ARG A 117 -33.40 -7.38 39.32
C ARG A 117 -33.78 -6.06 39.97
N MET A 118 -32.96 -5.02 39.84
CA MET A 118 -33.28 -3.68 40.36
C MET A 118 -34.55 -3.10 39.74
N VAL A 119 -34.80 -3.34 38.45
CA VAL A 119 -36.05 -2.91 37.77
C VAL A 119 -37.26 -3.71 38.26
N MET A 120 -37.11 -5.02 38.48
CA MET A 120 -38.18 -5.87 39.02
C MET A 120 -38.50 -5.54 40.49
N GLU A 121 -37.48 -5.29 41.32
CA GLU A 121 -37.63 -4.85 42.71
C GLU A 121 -38.23 -3.44 42.79
N ALA A 122 -37.81 -2.52 41.90
CA ALA A 122 -38.45 -1.21 41.77
C ALA A 122 -39.92 -1.35 41.32
N SER A 123 -40.24 -2.30 40.45
CA SER A 123 -41.61 -2.55 39.99
C SER A 123 -42.50 -3.20 41.07
N GLN A 124 -41.93 -4.07 41.92
CA GLN A 124 -42.62 -4.68 43.06
C GLN A 124 -42.78 -3.70 44.23
N SER A 125 -41.77 -2.84 44.48
CA SER A 125 -41.86 -1.76 45.48
C SER A 125 -42.83 -0.65 45.03
N GLN A 126 -42.93 -0.39 43.72
CA GLN A 126 -43.92 0.51 43.13
C GLN A 126 -45.30 -0.13 42.91
N ALA A 127 -45.48 -1.43 43.21
CA ALA A 127 -46.82 -2.01 43.29
C ALA A 127 -47.62 -1.43 44.47
N GLY A 128 -46.92 -0.86 45.47
CA GLY A 128 -47.52 -0.08 46.57
C GLY A 128 -47.49 1.45 46.35
N GLU A 129 -46.47 2.00 45.71
CA GLU A 129 -46.34 3.44 45.45
C GLU A 129 -46.03 3.72 43.97
N ARG A 130 -47.03 3.56 43.10
CA ARG A 130 -46.97 4.27 41.81
C ARG A 130 -46.94 5.76 42.16
N ARG A 131 -45.88 6.48 41.77
CA ARG A 131 -45.88 7.95 41.80
C ARG A 131 -47.10 8.40 41.01
N GLN A 132 -48.16 8.82 41.72
CA GLN A 132 -49.34 9.33 41.07
C GLN A 132 -48.90 10.59 40.34
N ARG A 133 -49.13 10.62 39.03
CA ARG A 133 -48.94 11.84 38.25
C ARG A 133 -49.79 12.90 38.95
N ALA A 134 -49.17 14.05 39.27
CA ALA A 134 -49.88 15.13 39.96
C ALA A 134 -51.22 15.37 39.26
N PRO A 135 -52.35 15.44 39.99
CA PRO A 135 -53.67 15.60 39.40
C PRO A 135 -53.67 16.82 38.47
N PRO A 136 -54.29 16.73 37.28
CA PRO A 136 -54.25 17.81 36.31
C PRO A 136 -54.90 19.06 36.92
N THR A 137 -54.23 20.20 36.77
CA THR A 137 -54.75 21.50 37.19
C THR A 137 -55.28 22.25 35.98
N CYS A 138 -56.49 22.78 36.09
CA CYS A 138 -57.08 23.55 35.01
C CYS A 138 -56.41 24.94 34.93
N THR A 139 -55.88 25.32 33.77
CA THR A 139 -55.29 26.64 33.56
C THR A 139 -56.31 27.78 33.56
N LYS A 140 -57.61 27.49 33.34
CA LYS A 140 -58.69 28.50 33.31
C LYS A 140 -59.24 28.84 34.69
N CYS A 141 -59.47 27.84 35.55
CA CYS A 141 -60.09 28.02 36.87
C CYS A 141 -59.23 27.55 38.05
N HIS A 142 -57.99 27.10 37.80
CA HIS A 142 -56.98 26.70 38.79
C HIS A 142 -57.40 25.62 39.81
N THR A 143 -58.50 24.92 39.57
CA THR A 143 -58.93 23.79 40.39
C THR A 143 -58.27 22.48 39.91
N GLN A 144 -58.00 21.57 40.85
CA GLN A 144 -57.38 20.28 40.59
C GLN A 144 -58.44 19.25 40.16
N GLY A 145 -58.07 18.34 39.25
CA GLY A 145 -58.90 17.20 38.83
C GLY A 145 -59.40 17.23 37.37
N HIS A 146 -59.15 18.31 36.61
CA HIS A 146 -59.53 18.40 35.20
C HIS A 146 -58.58 19.30 34.38
N THR A 147 -58.65 19.19 33.06
CA THR A 147 -57.87 20.01 32.12
C THR A 147 -58.72 21.12 31.51
N GLN A 148 -58.11 22.12 30.88
CA GLN A 148 -58.82 23.25 30.26
C GLN A 148 -59.95 22.84 29.30
N THR A 149 -59.77 21.71 28.61
CA THR A 149 -60.72 21.14 27.64
C THR A 149 -62.00 20.57 28.27
N SER A 150 -62.00 20.27 29.57
CA SER A 150 -63.15 19.73 30.30
C SER A 150 -63.68 20.69 31.38
N CYS A 151 -63.31 21.97 31.28
CA CYS A 151 -63.73 23.01 32.21
C CYS A 151 -65.15 23.51 31.88
N THR A 152 -66.05 23.50 32.86
CA THR A 152 -67.45 23.95 32.73
C THR A 152 -67.71 25.35 33.26
N ALA A 153 -66.70 26.05 33.78
CA ALA A 153 -66.80 27.46 34.13
C ALA A 153 -66.83 28.31 32.84
N GLN A 154 -67.91 29.08 32.63
CA GLN A 154 -68.02 30.03 31.51
C GLN A 154 -67.01 31.16 31.68
#